data_AF-A0A382K400-F1
#
_entry.id   AF-A0A382K400-F1
#
_cell.length_a   1.000
_cell.length_b   1.000
_cell.length_c   1.000
_cell.angle_alpha   90.00
_cell.angle_beta   90.00
_cell.angle_gamma   90.00
#
_symmetry.space_group_name_H-M   'P 1'
#
loop_
_entity.id
_entity.type
_entity.pdbx_description
1 polymer ?
#
loop_
_entity_poly.entity_id
_entity_poly.type
_entity_poly.pdbx_seq_one_letter_code
_entity_poly.pdbx_strand_id
1 'polypeptide(L)'
;EVEEGSKLVVQAGAAPVIDGNQEERMRVGCGSAAIGIFAQQWFGHVDEVIVVDEHITGMLSEHQAGRFLGMEPSGIRVRGRRSTPGRYFQVANPGHGWGGTDVSDPLEIIDRIKEGVAYPGLRLLMVSTTGEDAAYFVLDEDLKPSEQKIPEVLQKVVDRIGENCEPALSSVLFMAGAGGSLRAGVTENPVRLTRSVRRLLTRTTCGGAPAYVWPGGGITVMVDVTKMPENSFGSVPTPAIVAPIEFTMKLKDYELLGGHMAQVRRLEDMTQEREARISNWNDDNPWPFA
;
A
#
# COMPACT_ATOMS: atom_id res chain seq x y z
N GLU A 1 7.74 18.41 1.39
CA GLU A 1 8.05 18.51 -0.05
C GLU A 1 9.17 17.54 -0.34
N VAL A 2 9.05 16.78 -1.43
CA VAL A 2 10.12 15.89 -1.89
C VAL A 2 11.11 16.75 -2.66
N GLU A 3 12.41 16.59 -2.41
CA GLU A 3 13.44 17.29 -3.17
C GLU A 3 13.32 16.94 -4.66
N GLU A 4 13.20 17.97 -5.51
CA GLU A 4 12.94 17.82 -6.96
C GLU A 4 11.65 17.01 -7.31
N GLY A 5 10.69 16.93 -6.39
CA GLY A 5 9.48 16.12 -6.57
C GLY A 5 8.19 16.82 -6.10
N SER A 6 7.17 16.01 -5.84
CA SER A 6 5.82 16.50 -5.50
C SER A 6 5.73 17.14 -4.10
N LYS A 7 4.74 18.02 -3.97
CA LYS A 7 4.26 18.53 -2.69
C LYS A 7 3.25 17.54 -2.12
N LEU A 8 3.51 17.09 -0.89
CA LEU A 8 2.71 16.07 -0.21
C LEU A 8 2.11 16.64 1.07
N VAL A 9 0.80 16.47 1.24
CA VAL A 9 0.13 16.56 2.54
C VAL A 9 -0.33 15.16 2.91
N VAL A 10 0.22 14.63 4.01
CA VAL A 10 -0.01 13.26 4.45
C VAL A 10 -0.50 13.29 5.89
N GLN A 11 -1.58 12.54 6.15
CA GLN A 11 -2.13 12.35 7.49
C GLN A 11 -2.46 10.87 7.66
N ALA A 12 -2.12 10.31 8.82
CA ALA A 12 -2.40 8.91 9.13
C ALA A 12 -3.91 8.61 9.02
N GLY A 13 -4.27 7.58 8.27
CA GLY A 13 -5.66 7.16 8.08
C GLY A 13 -6.49 8.06 7.16
N ALA A 14 -5.87 9.01 6.46
CA ALA A 14 -6.54 9.90 5.51
C ALA A 14 -5.94 9.78 4.11
N ALA A 15 -6.71 10.19 3.11
CA ALA A 15 -6.25 10.32 1.74
C ALA A 15 -5.08 11.32 1.62
N PRO A 16 -3.97 10.99 0.92
CA PRO A 16 -2.91 11.95 0.67
C PRO A 16 -3.38 13.02 -0.31
N VAL A 17 -2.80 14.21 -0.18
CA VAL A 17 -2.91 15.27 -1.20
C VAL A 17 -1.55 15.43 -1.87
N ILE A 18 -1.50 15.20 -3.18
CA ILE A 18 -0.29 15.24 -4.01
C ILE A 18 -0.46 16.40 -5.00
N ASP A 19 0.44 17.38 -4.93
CA ASP A 19 0.42 18.58 -5.79
C ASP A 19 -0.94 19.33 -5.79
N GLY A 20 -1.69 19.22 -4.70
CA GLY A 20 -3.01 19.84 -4.53
C GLY A 20 -4.20 18.94 -4.88
N ASN A 21 -3.96 17.76 -5.46
CA ASN A 21 -4.98 16.79 -5.80
C ASN A 21 -5.11 15.75 -4.69
N GLN A 22 -6.33 15.51 -4.22
CA GLN A 22 -6.60 14.48 -3.22
C GLN A 22 -6.76 13.13 -3.92
N GLU A 23 -5.95 12.14 -3.53
CA GLU A 23 -6.05 10.79 -4.05
C GLU A 23 -7.23 10.06 -3.40
N GLU A 24 -8.13 9.50 -4.21
CA GLU A 24 -9.31 8.80 -3.70
C GLU A 24 -9.15 7.27 -3.75
N ARG A 25 -8.46 6.75 -4.77
CA ARG A 25 -8.48 5.31 -5.11
C ARG A 25 -7.11 4.66 -5.06
N MET A 26 -7.01 3.62 -4.24
CA MET A 26 -5.96 2.61 -4.34
C MET A 26 -6.36 1.61 -5.42
N ARG A 27 -5.60 1.58 -6.51
CA ARG A 27 -5.82 0.64 -7.63
C ARG A 27 -5.89 -0.82 -7.16
N VAL A 28 -6.77 -1.59 -7.79
CA VAL A 28 -6.95 -3.04 -7.52
C VAL A 28 -5.67 -3.87 -7.75
N GLY A 29 -4.77 -3.36 -8.59
CA GLY A 29 -3.46 -3.94 -8.86
C GLY A 29 -2.76 -3.21 -10.00
N CYS A 30 -1.56 -3.65 -10.36
CA CYS A 30 -0.90 -3.17 -11.59
C CYS A 30 -1.71 -3.55 -12.85
N GLY A 31 -1.40 -2.95 -13.99
CA GLY A 31 -2.14 -3.18 -15.24
C GLY A 31 -2.22 -4.65 -15.63
N SER A 32 -1.14 -5.41 -15.45
CA SER A 32 -1.15 -6.87 -15.64
C SER A 32 -2.09 -7.63 -14.70
N ALA A 33 -2.25 -7.19 -13.45
CA ALA A 33 -3.16 -7.83 -12.51
C ALA A 33 -4.62 -7.54 -12.89
N ALA A 34 -4.93 -6.29 -13.24
CA ALA A 34 -6.24 -5.91 -13.76
C ALA A 34 -6.62 -6.73 -15.00
N ILE A 35 -5.65 -6.97 -15.91
CA ILE A 35 -5.86 -7.88 -17.04
C ILE A 35 -6.32 -9.27 -16.56
N GLY A 36 -5.61 -9.86 -15.61
CA GLY A 36 -5.93 -11.19 -15.08
C GLY A 36 -7.30 -11.26 -14.40
N ILE A 37 -7.69 -10.20 -13.68
CA ILE A 37 -8.95 -10.14 -12.92
C ILE A 37 -10.16 -10.01 -13.85
N PHE A 38 -10.06 -9.17 -14.89
CA PHE A 38 -11.22 -8.78 -15.71
C PHE A 38 -11.26 -9.42 -17.12
N ALA A 39 -10.25 -10.22 -17.51
CA ALA A 39 -10.17 -10.85 -18.83
C ALA A 39 -11.47 -11.51 -19.31
N GLN A 40 -12.11 -12.30 -18.44
CA GLN A 40 -13.34 -13.04 -18.79
C GLN A 40 -14.51 -12.11 -19.14
N GLN A 41 -14.53 -10.90 -18.58
CA GLN A 41 -15.62 -9.93 -18.78
C GLN A 41 -15.44 -9.12 -20.06
N TRP A 42 -14.22 -8.98 -20.57
CA TRP A 42 -13.93 -8.37 -21.86
C TRP A 42 -14.04 -9.35 -23.02
N PHE A 43 -13.81 -10.63 -22.77
CA PHE A 43 -13.78 -11.67 -23.81
C PHE A 43 -15.04 -11.67 -24.69
N GLY A 44 -14.83 -11.65 -26.01
CA GLY A 44 -15.90 -11.57 -27.02
C GLY A 44 -16.42 -10.15 -27.29
N HIS A 45 -16.18 -9.18 -26.39
CA HIS A 45 -16.65 -7.81 -26.52
C HIS A 45 -15.60 -6.83 -27.07
N VAL A 46 -14.33 -7.23 -27.07
CA VAL A 46 -13.19 -6.44 -27.56
C VAL A 46 -12.10 -7.39 -28.06
N ASP A 47 -11.26 -6.92 -28.98
CA ASP A 47 -10.19 -7.72 -29.58
C ASP A 47 -8.85 -7.51 -28.85
N GLU A 48 -8.64 -6.33 -28.25
CA GLU A 48 -7.53 -6.05 -27.37
C GLU A 48 -7.92 -5.15 -26.20
N VAL A 49 -7.34 -5.41 -25.02
CA VAL A 49 -7.38 -4.47 -23.89
C VAL A 49 -5.96 -4.14 -23.47
N ILE A 50 -5.67 -2.84 -23.41
CA ILE A 50 -4.42 -2.32 -22.84
C ILE A 50 -4.77 -1.61 -21.53
N VAL A 51 -4.30 -2.16 -20.41
CA VAL A 51 -4.44 -1.50 -19.10
C VAL A 51 -3.19 -0.66 -18.86
N VAL A 52 -3.35 0.65 -18.93
CA VAL A 52 -2.28 1.64 -18.76
C VAL A 52 -1.98 1.80 -17.28
N ASP A 53 -0.70 1.68 -16.95
CA ASP A 53 -0.23 1.69 -15.57
C ASP A 53 1.25 2.09 -15.56
N GLU A 54 1.61 3.02 -14.68
CA GLU A 54 2.99 3.48 -14.50
C GLU A 54 3.94 2.31 -14.19
N HIS A 55 3.53 1.39 -13.32
CA HIS A 55 4.37 0.30 -12.86
C HIS A 55 4.46 -0.81 -13.91
N ILE A 56 3.31 -1.38 -14.29
CA ILE A 56 3.23 -2.48 -15.27
C ILE A 56 2.00 -2.34 -16.15
N THR A 57 2.18 -1.87 -17.37
CA THR A 57 1.12 -1.89 -18.38
C THR A 57 0.84 -3.32 -18.85
N GLY A 58 -0.44 -3.67 -18.92
CA GLY A 58 -0.92 -5.00 -19.31
C GLY A 58 -1.55 -5.01 -20.70
N MET A 59 -1.36 -6.07 -21.48
CA MET A 59 -2.01 -6.27 -22.79
C MET A 59 -2.69 -7.64 -22.84
N LEU A 60 -4.01 -7.68 -23.02
CA LEU A 60 -4.85 -8.85 -22.82
C LEU A 60 -4.51 -10.02 -23.72
N SER A 61 -4.45 -9.81 -25.04
CA SER A 61 -4.34 -10.90 -26.01
C SER A 61 -3.03 -11.69 -25.86
N GLU A 62 -1.94 -11.02 -25.48
CA GLU A 62 -0.67 -11.68 -25.21
C GLU A 62 -0.55 -12.25 -23.79
N HIS A 63 -1.28 -11.68 -22.82
CA HIS A 63 -1.24 -12.09 -21.43
C HIS A 63 -1.73 -13.54 -21.27
N GLN A 64 -1.27 -14.21 -20.23
CA GLN A 64 -1.66 -15.61 -19.96
C GLN A 64 -3.18 -15.77 -19.84
N ALA A 65 -3.88 -14.77 -19.31
CA ALA A 65 -5.35 -14.77 -19.22
C ALA A 65 -6.02 -14.76 -20.60
N GLY A 66 -5.61 -13.88 -21.52
CA GLY A 66 -6.17 -13.86 -22.88
C GLY A 66 -5.84 -15.15 -23.65
N ARG A 67 -4.62 -15.66 -23.52
CA ARG A 67 -4.24 -16.95 -24.12
C ARG A 67 -5.07 -18.12 -23.58
N PHE A 68 -5.38 -18.13 -22.29
CA PHE A 68 -6.21 -19.18 -21.69
C PHE A 68 -7.66 -19.12 -22.20
N LEU A 69 -8.13 -17.93 -22.58
CA LEU A 69 -9.42 -17.72 -23.23
C LEU A 69 -9.39 -17.99 -24.74
N GLY A 70 -8.24 -18.36 -25.29
CA GLY A 70 -8.07 -18.62 -26.73
C GLY A 70 -8.02 -17.33 -27.57
N MET A 71 -7.64 -16.19 -26.99
CA MET A 71 -7.44 -14.97 -27.75
C MET A 71 -6.13 -15.05 -28.56
N GLU A 72 -6.23 -14.66 -29.83
CA GLU A 72 -5.06 -14.49 -30.69
C GLU A 72 -4.44 -13.10 -30.50
N PRO A 73 -3.11 -12.95 -30.63
CA PRO A 73 -2.46 -11.65 -30.53
C PRO A 73 -3.03 -10.63 -31.52
N SER A 74 -3.43 -9.45 -31.02
CA SER A 74 -4.05 -8.38 -31.80
C SER A 74 -3.16 -7.76 -32.88
N GLY A 75 -1.84 -7.99 -32.82
CA GLY A 75 -0.85 -7.34 -33.68
C GLY A 75 -0.44 -5.94 -33.19
N ILE A 76 -1.06 -5.43 -32.14
CA ILE A 76 -0.67 -4.19 -31.47
C ILE A 76 0.58 -4.44 -30.63
N ARG A 77 1.52 -3.48 -30.63
CA ARG A 77 2.69 -3.47 -29.75
C ARG A 77 2.71 -2.18 -28.94
N VAL A 78 2.90 -2.36 -27.64
CA VAL A 78 3.12 -1.28 -26.69
C VAL A 78 4.62 -1.06 -26.51
N ARG A 79 5.01 0.18 -26.23
CA ARG A 79 6.39 0.60 -25.89
C ARG A 79 6.87 -0.09 -24.60
N GLY A 80 8.13 0.17 -24.24
CA GLY A 80 8.71 -0.26 -22.97
C GLY A 80 9.32 -1.66 -22.98
N ARG A 81 9.75 -2.11 -21.81
CA ARG A 81 10.47 -3.36 -21.60
C ARG A 81 9.51 -4.49 -21.30
N ARG A 82 9.36 -5.41 -22.27
CA ARG A 82 8.61 -6.65 -22.09
C ARG A 82 9.28 -7.54 -21.03
N SER A 83 8.55 -7.89 -19.98
CA SER A 83 9.00 -8.85 -18.97
C SER A 83 8.53 -10.27 -19.29
N THR A 84 7.23 -10.42 -19.53
CA THR A 84 6.56 -11.66 -19.92
C THR A 84 5.47 -11.31 -20.95
N PRO A 85 4.90 -12.27 -21.70
CA PRO A 85 3.83 -11.97 -22.66
C PRO A 85 2.70 -11.16 -22.03
N GLY A 86 2.34 -10.03 -22.65
CA GLY A 86 1.32 -9.11 -22.15
C GLY A 86 1.72 -8.25 -20.94
N ARG A 87 3.00 -8.21 -20.52
CA ARG A 87 3.47 -7.43 -19.36
C ARG A 87 4.66 -6.54 -19.71
N TYR A 88 4.50 -5.24 -19.55
CA TYR A 88 5.46 -4.22 -19.99
C TYR A 88 5.80 -3.26 -18.84
N PHE A 89 7.09 -3.11 -18.57
CA PHE A 89 7.62 -2.12 -17.63
C PHE A 89 8.11 -0.89 -18.40
N GLN A 90 8.18 0.27 -17.74
CA GLN A 90 8.79 1.47 -18.30
C GLN A 90 8.18 1.85 -19.65
N VAL A 91 6.84 1.81 -19.72
CA VAL A 91 6.08 2.20 -20.91
C VAL A 91 6.02 3.74 -21.03
N ALA A 92 5.90 4.40 -19.89
CA ALA A 92 5.88 5.85 -19.71
C ALA A 92 6.53 6.22 -18.36
N ASN A 93 6.77 7.51 -18.11
CA ASN A 93 7.30 7.96 -16.82
C ASN A 93 6.15 8.19 -15.81
N PRO A 94 6.43 8.27 -14.50
CA PRO A 94 5.44 8.69 -13.52
C PRO A 94 4.92 10.11 -13.78
N GLY A 95 3.63 10.35 -13.54
CA GLY A 95 3.00 11.66 -13.73
C GLY A 95 1.54 11.71 -13.30
N HIS A 96 0.86 12.80 -13.67
CA HIS A 96 -0.54 13.09 -13.34
C HIS A 96 -1.55 12.74 -14.46
N GLY A 97 -1.10 11.97 -15.45
CA GLY A 97 -1.90 11.47 -16.56
C GLY A 97 -2.38 10.03 -16.35
N TRP A 98 -2.65 9.33 -17.45
CA TRP A 98 -3.29 8.02 -17.47
C TRP A 98 -2.58 7.01 -16.56
N GLY A 99 -3.32 6.42 -15.62
CA GLY A 99 -2.80 5.36 -14.75
C GLY A 99 -1.55 5.73 -13.95
N GLY A 100 -1.42 7.02 -13.59
CA GLY A 100 -0.28 7.58 -12.84
C GLY A 100 0.96 7.85 -13.69
N THR A 101 0.81 7.96 -15.01
CA THR A 101 1.92 8.23 -15.94
C THR A 101 1.97 9.69 -16.38
N ASP A 102 2.99 10.09 -17.14
CA ASP A 102 3.06 11.39 -17.83
C ASP A 102 2.24 11.45 -19.14
N VAL A 103 1.48 10.38 -19.45
CA VAL A 103 0.73 10.24 -20.71
C VAL A 103 -0.63 10.92 -20.62
N SER A 104 -0.93 11.79 -21.60
CA SER A 104 -2.24 12.43 -21.73
C SER A 104 -3.13 11.76 -22.78
N ASP A 105 -2.55 11.34 -23.92
CA ASP A 105 -3.22 10.52 -24.92
C ASP A 105 -2.74 9.06 -24.81
N PRO A 106 -3.62 8.11 -24.45
CA PRO A 106 -3.22 6.71 -24.27
C PRO A 106 -2.64 6.09 -25.54
N LEU A 107 -2.94 6.58 -26.75
CA LEU A 107 -2.39 6.05 -28.00
C LEU A 107 -0.88 6.28 -28.11
N GLU A 108 -0.31 7.24 -27.38
CA GLU A 108 1.14 7.51 -27.38
C GLU A 108 1.97 6.31 -26.91
N ILE A 109 1.40 5.39 -26.13
CA ILE A 109 2.13 4.19 -25.67
C ILE A 109 2.19 3.09 -26.72
N ILE A 110 1.45 3.21 -27.83
CA ILE A 110 1.50 2.26 -28.94
C ILE A 110 2.80 2.52 -29.71
N ASP A 111 3.64 1.50 -29.79
CA ASP A 111 4.87 1.50 -30.59
C ASP A 111 4.56 1.23 -32.06
N ARG A 112 3.75 0.18 -32.32
CA ARG A 112 3.42 -0.24 -33.68
C ARG A 112 2.15 -1.06 -33.74
N ILE A 113 1.39 -0.91 -34.82
CA ILE A 113 0.31 -1.81 -35.24
C ILE A 113 0.82 -2.63 -36.44
N LYS A 114 0.76 -3.95 -36.36
CA LYS A 114 1.27 -4.84 -37.41
C LYS A 114 0.22 -5.16 -38.46
N GLU A 115 0.41 -4.64 -39.67
CA GLU A 115 -0.33 -5.06 -40.87
C GLU A 115 -0.27 -6.59 -41.06
N GLY A 116 -1.40 -7.17 -41.44
CA GLY A 116 -1.56 -8.62 -41.66
C GLY A 116 -1.81 -9.43 -40.38
N VAL A 117 -1.67 -8.83 -39.19
CA VAL A 117 -2.16 -9.39 -37.92
C VAL A 117 -3.31 -8.55 -37.38
N ALA A 118 -3.09 -7.24 -37.26
CA ALA A 118 -4.18 -6.29 -37.06
C ALA A 118 -4.98 -6.11 -38.36
N TYR A 119 -6.26 -5.76 -38.22
CA TYR A 119 -7.20 -5.64 -39.33
C TYR A 119 -8.15 -4.43 -39.13
N PRO A 120 -8.67 -3.83 -40.21
CA PRO A 120 -9.71 -2.80 -40.11
C PRO A 120 -10.93 -3.32 -39.36
N GLY A 121 -11.43 -2.54 -38.41
CA GLY A 121 -12.52 -2.94 -37.52
C GLY A 121 -12.08 -3.58 -36.20
N LEU A 122 -10.78 -3.81 -35.97
CA LEU A 122 -10.26 -4.30 -34.69
C LEU A 122 -10.63 -3.33 -33.56
N ARG A 123 -11.22 -3.87 -32.49
CA ARG A 123 -11.74 -3.15 -31.33
C ARG A 123 -10.70 -3.13 -30.22
N LEU A 124 -10.31 -1.94 -29.78
CA LEU A 124 -9.30 -1.72 -28.75
C LEU A 124 -9.93 -0.94 -27.58
N LEU A 125 -9.82 -1.47 -26.37
CA LEU A 125 -10.09 -0.74 -25.14
C LEU A 125 -8.78 -0.38 -24.45
N MET A 126 -8.60 0.89 -24.12
CA MET A 126 -7.53 1.35 -23.24
C MET A 126 -8.16 1.86 -21.94
N VAL A 127 -7.64 1.44 -20.80
CA VAL A 127 -8.20 1.77 -19.48
C VAL A 127 -7.10 1.89 -18.42
N SER A 128 -7.25 2.77 -17.44
CA SER A 128 -6.34 2.84 -16.29
C SER A 128 -6.67 1.78 -15.22
N THR A 129 -5.76 1.57 -14.26
CA THR A 129 -5.96 0.59 -13.17
C THR A 129 -7.00 0.99 -12.13
N THR A 130 -7.51 2.22 -12.18
CA THR A 130 -8.61 2.74 -11.34
C THR A 130 -9.93 2.86 -12.11
N GLY A 131 -9.92 2.65 -13.44
CA GLY A 131 -11.07 2.87 -14.32
C GLY A 131 -11.46 4.33 -14.49
N GLU A 132 -10.67 5.28 -13.96
CA GLU A 132 -10.93 6.73 -14.09
C GLU A 132 -10.66 7.22 -15.50
N ASP A 133 -9.69 6.60 -16.17
CA ASP A 133 -9.38 6.85 -17.56
C ASP A 133 -9.82 5.65 -18.41
N ALA A 134 -10.63 5.88 -19.43
CA ALA A 134 -11.03 4.85 -20.38
C ALA A 134 -11.33 5.44 -21.75
N ALA A 135 -10.89 4.76 -22.80
CA ALA A 135 -11.08 5.15 -24.18
C ALA A 135 -11.20 3.90 -25.05
N TYR A 136 -12.11 3.95 -26.03
CA TYR A 136 -12.38 2.84 -26.92
C TYR A 136 -12.14 3.27 -28.36
N PHE A 137 -11.42 2.43 -29.10
CA PHE A 137 -11.00 2.71 -30.45
C PHE A 137 -11.37 1.56 -31.37
N VAL A 138 -11.66 1.90 -32.62
CA VAL A 138 -11.78 0.93 -33.71
C VAL A 138 -10.75 1.29 -34.76
N LEU A 139 -9.96 0.33 -35.22
CA LEU A 139 -8.99 0.58 -36.29
C LEU A 139 -9.72 0.86 -37.60
N ASP A 140 -9.37 1.95 -38.28
CA ASP A 140 -9.89 2.27 -39.61
C ASP A 140 -9.22 1.43 -40.72
N GLU A 141 -9.53 1.73 -41.98
CA GLU A 141 -8.95 1.07 -43.16
C GLU A 141 -7.41 1.25 -43.27
N ASP A 142 -6.87 2.33 -42.71
CA ASP A 142 -5.43 2.60 -42.63
C ASP A 142 -4.80 2.03 -41.34
N LEU A 143 -5.55 1.22 -40.57
CA LEU A 143 -5.20 0.68 -39.25
C LEU A 143 -4.92 1.74 -38.19
N LYS A 144 -5.45 2.95 -38.35
CA LYS A 144 -5.34 4.01 -37.34
C LYS A 144 -6.46 3.88 -36.32
N PRO A 145 -6.16 3.98 -35.01
CA PRO A 145 -7.20 3.99 -33.99
C PRO A 145 -8.11 5.21 -34.16
N SER A 146 -9.39 4.97 -34.43
CA SER A 146 -10.43 5.98 -34.43
C SER A 146 -11.24 5.85 -33.14
N GLU A 147 -11.29 6.92 -32.34
CA GLU A 147 -12.03 6.92 -31.09
C GLU A 147 -13.53 6.75 -31.35
N GLN A 148 -14.16 5.89 -30.55
CA GLN A 148 -15.57 5.56 -30.60
C GLN A 148 -16.15 5.57 -29.19
N LYS A 149 -17.48 5.71 -29.10
CA LYS A 149 -18.16 5.61 -27.81
C LYS A 149 -17.94 4.20 -27.22
N ILE A 150 -17.54 4.14 -25.95
CA ILE A 150 -17.39 2.88 -25.21
C ILE A 150 -18.74 2.13 -25.19
N PRO A 151 -18.81 0.89 -25.72
CA PRO A 151 -20.00 0.05 -25.62
C PRO A 151 -20.41 -0.19 -24.17
N GLU A 152 -21.72 -0.24 -23.89
CA GLU A 152 -22.25 -0.37 -22.52
C GLU A 152 -21.71 -1.60 -21.78
N VAL A 153 -21.48 -2.71 -22.51
CA VAL A 153 -20.90 -3.92 -21.92
C VAL A 153 -19.47 -3.70 -21.43
N LEU A 154 -18.66 -2.90 -22.12
CA LEU A 154 -17.30 -2.57 -21.71
C LEU A 154 -17.30 -1.51 -20.62
N GLN A 155 -18.21 -0.52 -20.69
CA GLN A 155 -18.36 0.48 -19.64
C GLN A 155 -18.65 -0.16 -18.28
N LYS A 156 -19.54 -1.17 -18.23
CA LYS A 156 -19.81 -1.95 -17.00
C LYS A 156 -18.55 -2.59 -16.41
N VAL A 157 -17.57 -2.96 -17.23
CA VAL A 157 -16.30 -3.49 -16.75
C VAL A 157 -15.37 -2.39 -16.26
N VAL A 158 -15.31 -1.25 -16.98
CA VAL A 158 -14.58 -0.06 -16.53
C VAL A 158 -15.07 0.40 -15.15
N ASP A 159 -16.38 0.54 -14.98
CA ASP A 159 -17.01 0.92 -13.71
C ASP A 159 -16.64 -0.10 -12.61
N ARG A 160 -16.63 -1.39 -12.96
CA ARG A 160 -16.26 -2.47 -12.04
C ARG A 160 -14.79 -2.44 -11.62
N ILE A 161 -13.87 -1.96 -12.46
CA ILE A 161 -12.48 -1.72 -12.04
C ILE A 161 -12.47 -0.71 -10.89
N GLY A 162 -13.22 0.38 -11.03
CA GLY A 162 -13.39 1.38 -9.98
C GLY A 162 -14.07 0.84 -8.72
N GLU A 163 -15.11 0.00 -8.86
CA GLU A 163 -15.78 -0.67 -7.72
C GLU A 163 -14.85 -1.58 -6.91
N ASN A 164 -13.76 -2.08 -7.51
CA ASN A 164 -12.77 -2.93 -6.86
C ASN A 164 -11.53 -2.14 -6.39
N CYS A 165 -11.55 -0.81 -6.48
CA CYS A 165 -10.56 0.03 -5.84
C CYS A 165 -10.92 0.24 -4.36
N GLU A 166 -9.89 0.34 -3.53
CA GLU A 166 -10.03 0.69 -2.11
C GLU A 166 -9.75 2.18 -1.90
N PRO A 167 -10.15 2.79 -0.77
CA PRO A 167 -9.74 4.15 -0.45
C PRO A 167 -8.21 4.30 -0.39
N ALA A 168 -7.66 5.33 -1.04
CA ALA A 168 -6.23 5.63 -1.03
C ALA A 168 -5.77 6.20 0.32
N LEU A 169 -5.67 5.38 1.36
CA LEU A 169 -5.26 5.86 2.69
C LEU A 169 -3.74 5.94 2.87
N SER A 170 -3.31 6.95 3.59
CA SER A 170 -1.92 7.11 4.03
C SER A 170 -1.68 6.39 5.35
N SER A 171 -0.73 5.45 5.36
CA SER A 171 -0.26 4.76 6.56
C SER A 171 0.96 5.45 7.13
N VAL A 172 0.92 5.83 8.42
CA VAL A 172 2.06 6.39 9.15
C VAL A 172 2.48 5.40 10.23
N LEU A 173 3.70 4.90 10.11
CA LEU A 173 4.27 3.94 11.06
C LEU A 173 5.39 4.62 11.84
N PHE A 174 5.33 4.58 13.17
CA PHE A 174 6.44 4.96 14.02
C PHE A 174 7.39 3.77 14.20
N MET A 175 8.66 3.95 13.86
CA MET A 175 9.70 2.96 14.10
C MET A 175 10.81 3.57 14.95
N ALA A 176 11.16 2.90 16.05
CA ALA A 176 12.29 3.30 16.87
C ALA A 176 13.01 2.12 17.51
N GLY A 177 14.33 2.31 17.66
CA GLY A 177 15.18 1.45 18.47
C GLY A 177 15.32 2.02 19.88
N ALA A 178 14.86 1.28 20.89
CA ALA A 178 14.97 1.68 22.28
C ALA A 178 16.10 0.88 22.98
N GLY A 179 17.28 1.50 22.98
CA GLY A 179 18.55 0.87 23.36
C GLY A 179 18.87 0.91 24.86
N GLY A 180 19.91 1.66 25.23
CA GLY A 180 20.54 1.58 26.56
C GLY A 180 19.63 1.98 27.73
N SER A 181 18.90 3.09 27.60
CA SER A 181 17.98 3.58 28.64
C SER A 181 16.87 2.58 28.95
N LEU A 182 16.29 2.00 27.91
CA LEU A 182 15.27 0.97 28.02
C LEU A 182 15.79 -0.26 28.76
N ARG A 183 16.97 -0.76 28.38
CA ARG A 183 17.46 -2.03 28.94
C ARG A 183 18.00 -1.89 30.36
N ALA A 184 18.68 -0.79 30.67
CA ALA A 184 19.22 -0.53 32.01
C ALA A 184 18.12 -0.11 33.01
N GLY A 185 17.11 0.61 32.53
CA GLY A 185 16.02 1.11 33.37
C GLY A 185 15.06 0.04 33.88
N VAL A 186 15.02 -1.15 33.25
CA VAL A 186 14.03 -2.20 33.56
C VAL A 186 14.64 -3.36 34.35
N THR A 187 15.90 -3.74 34.08
CA THR A 187 16.52 -4.92 34.70
C THR A 187 17.99 -4.69 35.01
N GLU A 188 18.51 -5.34 36.06
CA GLU A 188 19.94 -5.34 36.40
C GLU A 188 20.82 -5.96 35.30
N ASN A 189 20.31 -6.96 34.57
CA ASN A 189 20.97 -7.53 33.41
C ASN A 189 20.20 -7.21 32.10
N PRO A 190 20.59 -6.12 31.40
CA PRO A 190 19.93 -5.58 30.21
C PRO A 190 19.49 -6.58 29.13
N VAL A 191 20.23 -7.68 28.93
CA VAL A 191 19.92 -8.65 27.88
C VAL A 191 18.77 -9.58 28.26
N ARG A 192 18.41 -9.68 29.53
CA ARG A 192 17.34 -10.58 29.99
C ARG A 192 15.97 -10.10 29.54
N LEU A 193 15.71 -8.78 29.58
CA LEU A 193 14.47 -8.20 29.05
C LEU A 193 14.28 -8.53 27.57
N THR A 194 15.31 -8.30 26.75
CA THR A 194 15.19 -8.52 25.30
C THR A 194 15.07 -10.00 24.94
N ARG A 195 15.71 -10.89 25.71
CA ARG A 195 15.49 -12.35 25.61
C ARG A 195 14.08 -12.74 26.03
N SER A 196 13.50 -12.07 27.03
CA SER A 196 12.13 -12.30 27.49
C SER A 196 11.10 -11.90 26.43
N VAL A 197 11.28 -10.73 25.81
CA VAL A 197 10.48 -10.26 24.67
C VAL A 197 10.53 -11.27 23.52
N ARG A 198 11.73 -11.75 23.15
CA ARG A 198 11.87 -12.79 22.11
C ARG A 198 11.21 -14.12 22.46
N ARG A 199 11.19 -14.49 23.74
CA ARG A 199 10.54 -15.73 24.23
C ARG A 199 9.03 -15.58 24.42
N LEU A 200 8.46 -14.43 24.07
CA LEU A 200 7.05 -14.08 24.26
C LEU A 200 6.60 -14.16 25.73
N LEU A 201 7.55 -14.05 26.67
CA LEU A 201 7.27 -13.94 28.11
C LEU A 201 6.96 -12.50 28.50
N THR A 202 7.44 -11.54 27.71
CA THR A 202 7.17 -10.12 27.86
C THR A 202 6.44 -9.61 26.63
N ARG A 203 5.28 -9.00 26.84
CA ARG A 203 4.54 -8.29 25.80
C ARG A 203 5.05 -6.86 25.68
N THR A 204 5.29 -6.43 24.45
CA THR A 204 5.71 -5.06 24.14
C THR A 204 4.58 -4.32 23.45
N THR A 205 4.16 -3.18 23.99
CA THR A 205 3.17 -2.27 23.40
C THR A 205 3.74 -0.86 23.28
N CYS A 206 3.07 0.01 22.54
CA CYS A 206 3.41 1.43 22.45
C CYS A 206 2.15 2.28 22.73
N GLY A 207 2.07 2.91 23.89
CA GLY A 207 0.86 3.62 24.34
C GLY A 207 -0.35 2.69 24.40
N GLY A 208 -0.16 1.44 24.80
CA GLY A 208 -1.15 0.38 24.72
C GLY A 208 -1.25 -0.29 23.34
N ALA A 209 -0.98 0.40 22.23
CA ALA A 209 -1.14 -0.17 20.90
C ALA A 209 -0.24 -1.39 20.65
N PRO A 210 -0.70 -2.41 19.90
CA PRO A 210 0.13 -3.53 19.49
C PRO A 210 1.32 -3.03 18.66
N ALA A 211 2.51 -3.53 18.97
CA ALA A 211 3.74 -3.18 18.26
C ALA A 211 4.38 -4.43 17.64
N TYR A 212 4.87 -4.29 16.41
CA TYR A 212 5.70 -5.30 15.79
C TYR A 212 7.15 -5.16 16.29
N VAL A 213 7.63 -6.17 17.00
CA VAL A 213 9.02 -6.23 17.47
C VAL A 213 9.88 -6.84 16.36
N TRP A 214 10.82 -6.06 15.83
CA TRP A 214 11.70 -6.53 14.76
C TRP A 214 12.62 -7.66 15.23
N PRO A 215 12.97 -8.62 14.35
CA PRO A 215 14.01 -9.61 14.62
C PRO A 215 15.32 -8.96 15.06
N GLY A 216 16.13 -9.70 15.81
CA GLY A 216 17.35 -9.14 16.40
C GLY A 216 17.10 -8.64 17.82
N GLY A 217 17.66 -7.51 18.22
CA GLY A 217 17.88 -7.18 19.63
C GLY A 217 16.65 -7.04 20.54
N GLY A 218 15.41 -7.24 20.05
CA GLY A 218 14.18 -7.08 20.83
C GLY A 218 13.95 -5.65 21.31
N ILE A 219 14.55 -4.68 20.62
CA ILE A 219 14.57 -3.27 20.98
C ILE A 219 14.01 -2.35 19.90
N THR A 220 13.87 -2.87 18.68
CA THR A 220 13.30 -2.11 17.57
C THR A 220 11.84 -2.49 17.48
N VAL A 221 10.98 -1.49 17.62
CA VAL A 221 9.53 -1.63 17.53
C VAL A 221 9.02 -0.79 16.38
N MET A 222 7.99 -1.29 15.71
CA MET A 222 7.20 -0.56 14.72
C MET A 222 5.74 -0.60 15.17
N VAL A 223 5.06 0.55 15.15
CA VAL A 223 3.66 0.67 15.54
C VAL A 223 2.92 1.58 14.56
N ASP A 224 1.67 1.22 14.27
CA ASP A 224 0.72 2.07 13.56
C ASP A 224 0.22 3.17 14.50
N VAL A 225 0.52 4.43 14.17
CA VAL A 225 0.19 5.58 15.03
C VAL A 225 -1.31 5.80 15.16
N THR A 226 -2.13 5.31 14.21
CA THR A 226 -3.59 5.41 14.28
C THR A 226 -4.19 4.53 15.39
N LYS A 227 -3.41 3.56 15.87
CA LYS A 227 -3.81 2.66 16.96
C LYS A 227 -3.41 3.16 18.34
N MET A 228 -2.62 4.24 18.40
CA MET A 228 -2.10 4.82 19.64
C MET A 228 -3.00 5.94 20.16
N PRO A 229 -3.06 6.18 21.48
CA PRO A 229 -3.69 7.36 22.04
C PRO A 229 -3.05 8.65 21.51
N GLU A 230 -3.87 9.67 21.28
CA GLU A 230 -3.39 10.98 20.91
C GLU A 230 -2.45 11.56 21.98
N ASN A 231 -1.42 12.30 21.54
CA ASN A 231 -0.44 12.96 22.41
C ASN A 231 0.31 12.01 23.36
N SER A 232 0.52 10.75 22.95
CA SER A 232 1.22 9.75 23.77
C SER A 232 2.76 9.87 23.73
N PHE A 233 3.31 10.63 22.79
CA PHE A 233 4.76 10.83 22.67
C PHE A 233 5.21 12.03 23.51
N GLY A 234 6.38 11.89 24.15
CA GLY A 234 7.05 12.99 24.84
C GLY A 234 8.21 13.56 24.04
N SER A 235 8.62 14.78 24.37
CA SER A 235 9.82 15.43 23.83
C SER A 235 10.77 15.80 24.97
N VAL A 236 12.07 15.70 24.72
CA VAL A 236 13.12 16.24 25.60
C VAL A 236 13.86 17.38 24.89
N PRO A 237 14.66 18.20 25.58
CA PRO A 237 15.42 19.30 24.96
C PRO A 237 16.46 18.86 23.91
N THR A 238 16.84 17.59 23.91
CA THR A 238 17.68 16.99 22.87
C THR A 238 16.80 16.52 21.71
N PRO A 239 17.36 16.25 20.50
CA PRO A 239 16.56 15.80 19.34
C PRO A 239 15.99 14.37 19.47
N ALA A 240 15.80 13.87 20.70
CA ALA A 240 15.25 12.56 20.99
C ALA A 240 13.74 12.63 21.29
N ILE A 241 13.01 11.69 20.70
CA ILE A 241 11.59 11.44 21.01
C ILE A 241 11.51 10.45 22.18
N VAL A 242 10.60 10.70 23.12
CA VAL A 242 10.25 9.75 24.17
C VAL A 242 9.03 8.96 23.69
N ALA A 243 9.28 7.73 23.22
CA ALA A 243 8.22 6.82 22.81
C ALA A 243 7.60 6.11 24.03
N PRO A 244 6.26 5.98 24.12
CA PRO A 244 5.57 5.35 25.24
C PRO A 244 5.63 3.81 25.16
N ILE A 245 6.84 3.25 25.14
CA ILE A 245 7.04 1.79 25.05
C ILE A 245 6.80 1.15 26.41
N GLU A 246 5.98 0.11 26.45
CA GLU A 246 5.59 -0.60 27.66
C GLU A 246 5.96 -2.08 27.57
N PHE A 247 6.36 -2.65 28.72
CA PHE A 247 6.61 -4.08 28.87
C PHE A 247 5.67 -4.66 29.91
N THR A 248 4.80 -5.57 29.47
CA THR A 248 3.85 -6.24 30.34
C THR A 248 4.25 -7.70 30.50
N MET A 249 4.29 -8.18 31.75
CA MET A 249 4.59 -9.57 32.12
C MET A 249 4.07 -9.86 33.53
N LYS A 250 4.12 -11.12 33.96
CA LYS A 250 3.81 -11.45 35.36
C LYS A 250 4.88 -10.90 36.29
N LEU A 251 4.50 -10.47 37.49
CA LEU A 251 5.43 -9.96 38.50
C LEU A 251 6.56 -10.96 38.83
N LYS A 252 6.24 -12.25 38.92
CA LYS A 252 7.22 -13.32 39.13
C LYS A 252 8.24 -13.40 37.99
N ASP A 253 7.80 -13.21 36.75
CA ASP A 253 8.71 -13.24 35.60
C ASP A 253 9.65 -12.01 35.67
N TYR A 254 9.12 -10.83 36.01
CA TYR A 254 9.90 -9.61 36.23
C TYR A 254 10.97 -9.77 37.32
N GLU A 255 10.65 -10.43 38.43
CA GLU A 255 11.61 -10.77 39.47
C GLU A 255 12.70 -11.73 38.96
N LEU A 256 12.31 -12.82 38.27
CA LEU A 256 13.25 -13.84 37.76
C LEU A 256 14.26 -13.27 36.74
N LEU A 257 13.86 -12.28 35.94
CA LEU A 257 14.76 -11.59 35.02
C LEU A 257 15.65 -10.52 35.66
N GLY A 258 15.55 -10.32 36.99
CA GLY A 258 16.35 -9.34 37.73
C GLY A 258 15.81 -7.93 37.57
N GLY A 259 14.48 -7.77 37.58
CA GLY A 259 13.82 -6.49 37.61
C GLY A 259 14.15 -5.70 38.88
N HIS A 260 14.06 -4.37 38.81
CA HIS A 260 14.31 -3.48 39.94
C HIS A 260 13.14 -3.53 40.95
N MET A 261 13.09 -4.58 41.76
CA MET A 261 11.94 -4.87 42.64
C MET A 261 11.64 -3.77 43.67
N ALA A 262 12.67 -3.04 44.11
CA ALA A 262 12.49 -1.91 45.03
C ALA A 262 11.70 -0.73 44.42
N GLN A 263 11.55 -0.69 43.09
CA GLN A 263 10.82 0.35 42.36
C GLN A 263 9.40 -0.09 41.96
N VAL A 264 8.99 -1.31 42.31
CA VAL A 264 7.65 -1.81 41.99
C VAL A 264 6.60 -1.09 42.84
N ARG A 265 5.58 -0.55 42.19
CA ARG A 265 4.44 0.12 42.83
C ARG A 265 3.13 -0.45 42.29
N ARG A 266 2.06 -0.35 43.07
CA ARG A 266 0.72 -0.71 42.57
C ARG A 266 0.21 0.42 41.68
N LEU A 267 -0.55 0.04 40.66
CA LEU A 267 -1.14 1.01 39.72
C LEU A 267 -2.11 1.96 40.44
N GLU A 268 -2.87 1.46 41.41
CA GLU A 268 -3.80 2.24 42.24
C GLU A 268 -3.11 3.43 42.92
N ASP A 269 -1.92 3.20 43.51
CA ASP A 269 -1.14 4.24 44.18
C ASP A 269 -0.68 5.32 43.20
N MET A 270 -0.29 4.93 41.98
CA MET A 270 0.18 5.87 40.95
C MET A 270 -0.93 6.82 40.47
N THR A 271 -2.16 6.33 40.36
CA THR A 271 -3.31 7.15 39.94
C THR A 271 -3.77 8.17 40.98
N GLN A 272 -3.38 7.99 42.25
CA GLN A 272 -3.70 8.91 43.33
C GLN A 272 -2.64 10.02 43.50
N GLU A 273 -1.39 9.75 43.13
CA GLU A 273 -0.25 10.66 43.32
C GLU A 273 -0.08 11.70 42.20
N ARG A 274 -0.65 11.47 41.01
CA ARG A 274 -0.45 12.31 39.83
C ARG A 274 -1.72 12.43 39.00
N GLU A 275 -1.87 13.55 38.31
CA GLU A 275 -2.86 13.65 37.24
C GLU A 275 -2.55 12.60 36.17
N ALA A 276 -3.45 11.61 36.06
CA ALA A 276 -3.39 10.56 35.05
C ALA A 276 -4.62 10.68 34.16
N ARG A 277 -4.41 10.72 32.84
CA ARG A 277 -5.48 10.55 31.87
C ARG A 277 -5.77 9.06 31.72
N ILE A 278 -6.91 8.62 32.24
CA ILE A 278 -7.41 7.26 32.02
C ILE A 278 -8.29 7.29 30.77
N SER A 279 -7.85 6.60 29.72
CA SER A 279 -8.65 6.39 28.51
C SER A 279 -9.05 4.93 28.41
N ASN A 280 -10.23 4.69 27.82
CA ASN A 280 -10.61 3.34 27.45
C ASN A 280 -9.62 2.78 26.43
N TRP A 281 -9.46 1.46 26.47
CA TRP A 281 -8.75 0.73 25.44
C TRP A 281 -9.45 0.92 24.09
N ASN A 282 -8.66 0.96 23.01
CA ASN A 282 -9.23 0.95 21.66
C ASN A 282 -9.64 -0.49 21.33
N ASP A 283 -10.93 -0.78 21.32
CA ASP A 283 -11.47 -2.14 21.10
C ASP A 283 -11.12 -2.72 19.72
N ASP A 284 -10.76 -1.89 18.73
CA ASP A 284 -10.25 -2.34 17.43
C ASP A 284 -8.82 -2.89 17.51
N ASN A 285 -8.10 -2.62 18.60
CA ASN A 285 -6.78 -3.21 18.81
C ASN A 285 -6.95 -4.67 19.26
N PRO A 286 -6.24 -5.63 18.63
CA PRO A 286 -6.30 -7.03 19.03
C PRO A 286 -6.06 -7.15 20.54
N TRP A 287 -6.98 -7.85 21.20
CA TRP A 287 -7.04 -7.94 22.64
C TRP A 287 -5.70 -8.48 23.20
N PRO A 288 -5.21 -7.95 24.35
CA PRO A 288 -3.99 -8.41 25.01
C PRO A 288 -3.83 -9.92 25.29
N PHE A 289 -4.90 -10.70 25.16
CA PHE A 289 -4.95 -12.11 25.58
C PHE A 289 -5.32 -13.08 24.45
N ALA A 290 -5.24 -12.67 23.18
CA ALA A 290 -5.35 -13.59 22.05
C ALA A 290 -4.02 -14.32 21.79
#